data_AF-A0A7J2RF78-F1
#
_entry.id   AF-A0A7J2RF78-F1
#
_cell.length_a   1.000
_cell.length_b   1.000
_cell.length_c   1.000
_cell.angle_alpha   90.00
_cell.angle_beta   90.00
_cell.angle_gamma   90.00
#
_symmetry.space_group_name_H-M   'P 1'
#
loop_
_entity.id
_entity.type
_entity.pdbx_description
1 polymer ?
#
loop_
_entity_poly.entity_id
_entity_poly.type
_entity_poly.pdbx_seq_one_letter_code
_entity_poly.pdbx_strand_id
1 'polypeptide(L)'
;MSNFNIKKIRAEKVRDFYLIHRDGHTISHRAYIRSKMDDTLLSGFLTAIFAISKELSIKKIQVMDMDDLKFIYDNVPPYLLILNVNKDVSLEFGKSILSEAMKLFEEIYDGLSEEIKTDLNELTEELKSINFESQIDQFVNRALMNEYYQNPRKIVDEMEKYLVSLFGSMGNEIIENSISKICKLRDNFEKESIEELVSLIEISLGRKINPSQASIITQQLRDTFSQ
;
A
#
# COMPACT_ATOMS: atom_id res chain seq x y z
N MET A 1 -16.86 -10.40 -11.62
CA MET A 1 -15.39 -10.53 -11.69
C MET A 1 -14.81 -9.94 -10.42
N SER A 2 -14.54 -10.79 -9.44
CA SER A 2 -13.84 -10.39 -8.21
C SER A 2 -12.36 -10.40 -8.56
N ASN A 3 -11.83 -9.24 -8.92
CA ASN A 3 -10.39 -9.08 -9.10
C ASN A 3 -9.71 -9.37 -7.76
N PHE A 4 -8.61 -10.10 -7.78
CA PHE A 4 -7.62 -10.03 -6.70
C PHE A 4 -7.22 -8.56 -6.59
N ASN A 5 -7.89 -7.84 -5.69
CA ASN A 5 -7.87 -6.40 -5.72
C ASN A 5 -6.91 -5.98 -4.63
N ILE A 6 -5.63 -5.84 -4.98
CA ILE A 6 -4.66 -5.20 -4.09
C ILE A 6 -5.21 -3.86 -3.57
N LYS A 7 -6.06 -3.17 -4.34
CA LYS A 7 -6.75 -1.97 -3.88
C LYS A 7 -7.74 -2.24 -2.74
N LYS A 8 -8.39 -3.41 -2.69
CA LYS A 8 -9.26 -3.84 -1.58
C LYS A 8 -8.44 -4.17 -0.34
N ILE A 9 -7.39 -4.97 -0.45
CA ILE A 9 -6.49 -5.29 0.68
C ILE A 9 -5.85 -4.02 1.23
N ARG A 10 -5.41 -3.13 0.33
CA ARG A 10 -4.91 -1.81 0.67
C ARG A 10 -5.96 -0.99 1.41
N ALA A 11 -7.18 -0.93 0.91
CA ALA A 11 -8.32 -0.27 1.57
C ALA A 11 -8.73 -0.92 2.90
N GLU A 12 -8.32 -2.15 3.19
CA GLU A 12 -8.55 -2.78 4.50
C GLU A 12 -7.48 -2.42 5.54
N LYS A 13 -6.40 -1.75 5.14
CA LYS A 13 -5.29 -1.38 6.04
C LYS A 13 -5.00 0.11 6.02
N VAL A 14 -4.81 0.68 4.84
CA VAL A 14 -4.44 2.07 4.62
C VAL A 14 -5.64 2.83 4.09
N ARG A 15 -5.97 3.95 4.74
CA ARG A 15 -7.08 4.81 4.34
C ARG A 15 -6.61 5.97 3.49
N ASP A 16 -5.59 6.66 3.96
CA ASP A 16 -5.09 7.88 3.33
C ASP A 16 -3.59 8.04 3.57
N PHE A 17 -2.92 8.68 2.62
CA PHE A 17 -1.59 9.25 2.80
C PHE A 17 -1.67 10.76 2.57
N TYR A 18 -0.98 11.54 3.41
CA TYR A 18 -0.88 12.98 3.28
C TYR A 18 0.58 13.44 3.35
N LEU A 19 0.91 14.44 2.53
CA LEU A 19 2.07 15.30 2.67
C LEU A 19 1.57 16.73 2.92
N ILE A 20 1.87 17.27 4.10
CA ILE A 20 1.31 18.53 4.60
C ILE A 20 2.45 19.44 5.05
N HIS A 21 2.40 20.72 4.70
CA HIS A 21 3.26 21.74 5.27
C HIS A 21 2.78 22.13 6.68
N ARG A 22 3.68 22.51 7.59
CA ARG A 22 3.33 22.81 9.00
C ARG A 22 2.34 23.95 9.22
N ASP A 23 2.06 24.77 8.21
CA ASP A 23 0.98 25.77 8.27
C ASP A 23 -0.42 25.18 8.00
N GLY A 24 -0.49 23.90 7.64
CA GLY A 24 -1.71 23.17 7.30
C GLY A 24 -1.96 23.03 5.79
N HIS A 25 -1.12 23.58 4.92
CA HIS A 25 -1.30 23.43 3.48
C HIS A 25 -1.05 21.98 3.05
N THR A 26 -2.04 21.37 2.38
CA THR A 26 -1.90 20.00 1.86
C THR A 26 -1.23 20.04 0.50
N ILE A 27 -0.05 19.44 0.40
CA ILE A 27 0.78 19.43 -0.81
C ILE A 27 0.42 18.21 -1.67
N SER A 28 0.19 17.05 -1.04
CA SER A 28 -0.27 15.85 -1.72
C SER A 28 -1.17 15.04 -0.81
N HIS A 29 -2.22 14.46 -1.37
CA HIS A 29 -3.16 13.59 -0.67
C HIS A 29 -3.55 12.42 -1.55
N ARG A 30 -3.36 11.22 -1.03
CA ARG A 30 -3.77 9.99 -1.68
C ARG A 30 -4.80 9.25 -0.83
N ALA A 31 -6.05 9.28 -1.26
CA ALA A 31 -7.14 8.51 -0.65
C ALA A 31 -7.23 7.10 -1.24
N TYR A 32 -7.23 6.08 -0.37
CA TYR A 32 -7.40 4.66 -0.72
C TYR A 32 -8.81 4.16 -0.48
N ILE A 33 -9.48 4.73 0.51
CA ILE A 33 -10.91 4.56 0.78
C ILE A 33 -11.58 5.90 0.48
N ARG A 34 -12.84 5.89 0.04
CA ARG A 34 -13.66 7.11 0.06
C ARG A 34 -13.85 7.58 1.51
N SER A 35 -12.89 8.35 1.99
CA SER A 35 -13.02 9.12 3.21
C SER A 35 -14.01 10.26 2.98
N LYS A 36 -14.89 10.51 3.95
CA LYS A 36 -15.70 11.74 4.00
C LYS A 36 -15.00 12.84 4.82
N MET A 37 -13.76 12.62 5.22
CA MET A 37 -13.02 13.58 6.02
C MET A 37 -12.73 14.81 5.16
N ASP A 38 -13.14 15.97 5.64
CA ASP A 38 -12.83 17.25 5.04
C ASP A 38 -11.35 17.56 5.30
N ASP A 39 -10.58 17.77 4.24
CA ASP A 39 -9.15 18.08 4.31
C ASP A 39 -8.89 19.35 5.14
N THR A 40 -9.84 20.30 5.12
CA THR A 40 -9.78 21.53 5.92
C THR A 40 -9.83 21.22 7.42
N LEU A 41 -10.68 20.26 7.81
CA LEU A 41 -10.81 19.84 9.21
C LEU A 41 -9.55 19.12 9.68
N LEU A 42 -9.04 18.19 8.87
CA LEU A 42 -7.81 17.46 9.20
C LEU A 42 -6.62 18.41 9.31
N SER A 43 -6.46 19.31 8.34
CA SER A 43 -5.43 20.34 8.34
C SER A 43 -5.48 21.19 9.62
N GLY A 44 -6.65 21.73 9.97
CA GLY A 44 -6.82 22.52 11.19
C GLY A 44 -6.51 21.74 12.47
N PHE A 45 -6.94 20.48 12.55
CA PHE A 45 -6.67 19.59 13.68
C PHE A 45 -5.17 19.33 13.84
N LEU A 46 -4.48 18.99 12.74
CA LEU A 46 -3.05 18.71 12.74
C LEU A 46 -2.23 19.95 13.12
N THR A 47 -2.53 21.10 12.53
CA THR A 47 -1.88 22.36 12.87
C THR A 47 -2.00 22.68 14.36
N ALA A 48 -3.18 22.47 14.95
CA ALA A 48 -3.38 22.64 16.39
C ALA A 48 -2.54 21.67 17.22
N ILE A 49 -2.50 20.38 16.84
CA ILE A 49 -1.69 19.37 17.51
C ILE A 49 -0.19 19.73 17.50
N PHE A 50 0.33 20.18 16.34
CA PHE A 50 1.74 20.53 16.23
C PHE A 50 2.09 21.84 16.94
N ALA A 51 1.16 22.80 16.99
CA ALA A 51 1.31 23.99 17.82
C ALA A 51 1.41 23.61 19.31
N ILE A 52 0.48 22.78 19.79
CA ILE A 52 0.47 22.27 21.17
C ILE A 52 1.75 21.46 21.46
N SER A 53 2.18 20.58 20.55
CA SER A 53 3.38 19.77 20.76
C SER A 53 4.63 20.64 20.92
N LYS A 54 4.71 21.74 20.16
CA LYS A 54 5.78 22.72 20.29
C LYS A 54 5.76 23.40 21.65
N GLU A 55 4.59 23.83 22.13
CA GLU A 55 4.43 24.43 23.47
C GLU A 55 4.81 23.47 24.59
N LEU A 56 4.42 22.20 24.45
CA LEU A 56 4.74 21.14 25.41
C LEU A 56 6.17 20.62 25.31
N SER A 57 7.01 21.20 24.43
CA SER A 57 8.37 20.72 24.15
C SER A 57 8.45 19.24 23.74
N ILE A 58 7.36 18.72 23.16
CA ILE A 58 7.30 17.37 22.58
C ILE A 58 8.07 17.41 21.27
N LYS A 59 9.21 16.71 21.23
CA LYS A 59 10.15 16.76 20.09
C LYS A 59 9.61 16.08 18.84
N LYS A 60 8.81 15.02 18.97
CA LYS A 60 8.27 14.26 17.84
C LYS A 60 6.97 13.57 18.23
N ILE A 61 5.91 13.83 17.47
CA ILE A 61 4.72 12.98 17.46
C ILE A 61 4.99 11.87 16.44
N GLN A 62 4.84 10.62 16.87
CA GLN A 62 5.04 9.45 15.98
C GLN A 62 3.73 8.75 15.64
N VAL A 63 2.81 8.70 16.61
CA VAL A 63 1.53 8.00 16.45
C VAL A 63 0.45 8.75 17.21
N MET A 64 -0.74 8.79 16.63
CA MET A 64 -1.98 9.19 17.29
C MET A 64 -3.03 8.11 17.07
N ASP A 65 -3.54 7.56 18.16
CA ASP A 65 -4.58 6.54 18.15
C ASP A 65 -5.96 7.18 18.29
N MET A 66 -6.90 6.81 17.43
CA MET A 66 -8.28 7.33 17.43
C MET A 66 -9.29 6.21 17.16
N ASP A 67 -9.85 5.61 18.21
CA ASP A 67 -10.85 4.53 18.11
C ASP A 67 -10.42 3.43 17.10
N ASP A 68 -11.08 3.36 15.94
CA ASP A 68 -10.80 2.42 14.84
C ASP A 68 -9.64 2.82 13.91
N LEU A 69 -9.02 3.97 14.15
CA LEU A 69 -8.01 4.60 13.31
C LEU A 69 -6.70 4.84 14.07
N LYS A 70 -5.65 4.98 13.27
CA LYS A 70 -4.32 5.33 13.73
C LYS A 70 -3.66 6.23 12.69
N PHE A 71 -3.16 7.37 13.15
CA PHE A 71 -2.32 8.25 12.35
C PHE A 71 -0.86 7.99 12.72
N ILE A 72 -0.07 7.61 11.73
CA ILE A 72 1.38 7.41 11.87
C ILE A 72 2.06 8.59 11.18
N TYR A 73 3.04 9.16 11.86
CA TYR A 73 3.70 10.39 11.43
C TYR A 73 5.18 10.16 11.17
N ASP A 74 5.68 10.77 10.11
CA ASP A 74 7.09 11.12 9.98
C ASP A 74 7.25 12.58 9.56
N ASN A 75 8.43 13.13 9.79
CA ASN A 75 8.64 14.57 9.74
C ASN A 75 9.89 14.90 8.93
N VAL A 76 9.71 15.73 7.91
CA VAL A 76 10.76 16.33 7.08
C VAL A 76 10.57 17.84 7.19
N PRO A 77 11.07 18.51 8.25
CA PRO A 77 10.76 19.92 8.46
C PRO A 77 11.03 20.78 7.22
N PRO A 78 10.10 21.66 6.81
CA PRO A 78 8.86 22.05 7.47
C PRO A 78 7.61 21.21 7.11
N TYR A 79 7.79 20.07 6.46
CA TYR A 79 6.76 19.15 6.00
C TYR A 79 6.52 17.96 6.93
N LEU A 80 5.34 17.38 6.80
CA LEU A 80 4.85 16.26 7.59
C LEU A 80 4.27 15.21 6.64
N LEU A 81 4.71 13.97 6.80
CA LEU A 81 4.13 12.82 6.11
C LEU A 81 3.25 12.07 7.10
N ILE A 82 2.05 11.73 6.68
CA ILE A 82 1.02 11.15 7.54
C ILE A 82 0.40 9.96 6.81
N LEU A 83 0.37 8.82 7.50
CA LEU A 83 -0.36 7.65 7.06
C LEU A 83 -1.54 7.42 8.00
N ASN A 84 -2.75 7.51 7.46
CA ASN A 84 -3.97 7.14 8.16
C ASN A 84 -4.27 5.66 7.88
N VAL A 85 -4.25 4.84 8.93
CA VAL A 85 -4.41 3.39 8.85
C VAL A 85 -5.47 2.90 9.83
N ASN A 86 -5.97 1.68 9.60
CA ASN A 86 -6.83 1.01 10.58
C ASN A 86 -6.02 0.67 11.85
N LYS A 87 -6.72 0.62 12.98
CA LYS A 87 -6.14 0.47 14.33
C LYS A 87 -5.20 -0.73 14.48
N ASP A 88 -5.51 -1.82 13.80
CA ASP A 88 -4.80 -3.11 13.84
C ASP A 88 -3.48 -3.11 13.04
N VAL A 89 -3.27 -2.11 12.17
CA VAL A 89 -2.02 -1.97 11.40
C VAL A 89 -0.86 -1.66 12.33
N SER A 90 0.25 -2.40 12.17
CA SER A 90 1.45 -2.23 13.00
C SER A 90 2.15 -0.89 12.73
N LEU A 91 2.88 -0.40 13.73
CA LEU A 91 3.66 0.84 13.58
C LEU A 91 4.79 0.64 12.57
N GLU A 92 5.43 -0.53 12.58
CA GLU A 92 6.52 -0.88 11.66
C GLU A 92 6.06 -0.83 10.21
N PHE A 93 4.86 -1.34 9.91
CA PHE A 93 4.26 -1.27 8.58
C PHE A 93 4.08 0.17 8.10
N GLY A 94 3.52 1.04 8.95
CA GLY A 94 3.35 2.45 8.58
C GLY A 94 4.68 3.19 8.42
N LYS A 95 5.64 2.92 9.32
CA LYS A 95 6.98 3.54 9.27
C LYS A 95 7.78 3.12 8.04
N SER A 96 7.66 1.88 7.56
CA SER A 96 8.36 1.47 6.34
C SER A 96 7.88 2.28 5.14
N ILE A 97 6.57 2.47 5.00
CA ILE A 97 5.97 3.27 3.92
C ILE A 97 6.43 4.73 4.03
N LEU A 98 6.29 5.33 5.22
CA LEU A 98 6.66 6.74 5.43
C LEU A 98 8.15 7.00 5.23
N SER A 99 9.02 6.06 5.60
CA SER A 99 10.46 6.21 5.38
C SER A 99 10.85 6.18 3.89
N GLU A 100 10.18 5.36 3.07
CA GLU A 100 10.41 5.35 1.62
C GLU A 100 9.85 6.62 0.97
N ALA A 101 8.65 7.04 1.37
CA ALA A 101 8.02 8.28 0.90
C ALA A 101 8.86 9.52 1.25
N MET A 102 9.44 9.55 2.45
CA MET A 102 10.32 10.62 2.91
C MET A 102 11.57 10.74 2.04
N LYS A 103 12.28 9.63 1.80
CA LYS A 103 13.48 9.63 0.97
C LYS A 103 13.18 10.11 -0.44
N LEU A 104 12.09 9.60 -1.03
CA LEU A 104 11.67 10.05 -2.36
C LEU A 104 11.37 11.55 -2.37
N PHE A 105 10.64 12.05 -1.38
CA PHE A 105 10.32 13.47 -1.29
C PHE A 105 11.57 14.34 -1.10
N GLU A 106 12.51 13.95 -0.24
CA GLU A 106 13.79 14.66 -0.05
C GLU A 106 14.60 14.70 -1.36
N GLU A 107 14.72 13.58 -2.07
CA GLU A 107 15.41 13.50 -3.36
C GLU A 107 14.79 14.43 -4.41
N ILE A 108 13.46 14.48 -4.49
CA ILE A 108 12.74 15.41 -5.37
C ILE A 108 13.03 16.84 -4.93
N TYR A 109 12.78 17.14 -3.65
CA TYR A 109 12.87 18.48 -3.08
C TYR A 109 14.25 19.09 -3.26
N ASP A 110 15.32 18.32 -3.01
CA ASP A 110 16.70 18.77 -3.19
C ASP A 110 17.02 19.13 -4.65
N GLY A 111 16.33 18.51 -5.61
CA GLY A 111 16.45 18.81 -7.04
C GLY A 111 15.68 20.05 -7.51
N LEU A 112 14.80 20.62 -6.68
CA LEU A 112 13.98 21.78 -7.05
C LEU A 112 14.72 23.11 -6.87
N SER A 113 14.30 24.11 -7.65
CA SER A 113 14.75 25.49 -7.47
C SER A 113 14.20 26.10 -6.17
N GLU A 114 14.89 27.11 -5.62
CA GLU A 114 14.41 27.81 -4.42
C GLU A 114 13.09 28.55 -4.64
N GLU A 115 12.80 28.97 -5.87
CA GLU A 115 11.50 29.56 -6.24
C GLU A 115 10.38 28.54 -5.99
N ILE A 116 10.49 27.32 -6.55
CA ILE A 116 9.50 26.26 -6.37
C ILE A 116 9.41 25.81 -4.91
N LYS A 117 10.54 25.72 -4.19
CA LYS A 117 10.55 25.32 -2.78
C LYS A 117 9.79 26.29 -1.86
N THR A 118 9.72 27.56 -2.23
CA THR A 118 9.07 28.60 -1.42
C THR A 118 7.61 28.85 -1.82
N ASP A 119 7.20 28.48 -3.04
CA ASP A 119 5.80 28.48 -3.46
C ASP A 119 5.16 27.08 -3.33
N LEU A 120 4.34 26.90 -2.29
CA LEU A 120 3.66 25.63 -2.03
C LEU A 120 2.72 25.19 -3.16
N ASN A 121 2.20 26.12 -3.96
CA ASN A 121 1.38 25.77 -5.12
C ASN A 121 2.23 25.20 -6.26
N GLU A 122 3.39 25.82 -6.54
CA GLU A 122 4.32 25.30 -7.55
C GLU A 122 4.87 23.93 -7.13
N LEU A 123 5.24 23.77 -5.86
CA LEU A 123 5.65 22.47 -5.32
C LEU A 123 4.56 21.41 -5.48
N THR A 124 3.30 21.76 -5.22
CA THR A 124 2.16 20.87 -5.40
C THR A 124 2.01 20.43 -6.86
N GLU A 125 2.12 21.36 -7.81
CA GLU A 125 2.04 21.04 -9.24
C GLU A 125 3.22 20.18 -9.72
N GLU A 126 4.42 20.41 -9.18
CA GLU A 126 5.59 19.60 -9.51
C GLU A 126 5.44 18.16 -9.00
N LEU A 127 4.96 17.95 -7.77
CA LEU A 127 4.69 16.60 -7.26
C LEU A 127 3.60 15.87 -8.06
N LYS A 128 2.61 16.60 -8.60
CA LYS A 128 1.61 16.03 -9.52
C LYS A 128 2.24 15.64 -10.85
N SER A 129 3.13 16.48 -11.42
CA SER A 129 3.74 16.25 -12.74
C SER A 129 4.54 14.94 -12.78
N ILE A 130 5.23 14.61 -11.68
CA ILE A 130 6.01 13.38 -11.52
C ILE A 130 5.19 12.18 -10.99
N ASN A 131 3.88 12.35 -10.81
CA ASN A 131 2.97 11.35 -10.26
C ASN A 131 3.42 10.79 -8.89
N PHE A 132 3.78 11.67 -7.96
CA PHE A 132 4.24 11.29 -6.62
C PHE A 132 3.32 10.26 -5.92
N GLU A 133 2.01 10.46 -6.01
CA GLU A 133 1.02 9.53 -5.44
C GLU A 133 1.11 8.10 -6.00
N SER A 134 1.50 7.94 -7.27
CA SER A 134 1.69 6.61 -7.88
C SER A 134 2.89 5.88 -7.27
N GLN A 135 3.94 6.62 -6.89
CA GLN A 135 5.09 6.06 -6.19
C GLN A 135 4.70 5.63 -4.76
N ILE A 136 3.87 6.44 -4.08
CA ILE A 136 3.30 6.06 -2.77
C ILE A 136 2.48 4.77 -2.87
N ASP A 137 1.66 4.64 -3.92
CA ASP A 137 0.91 3.40 -4.19
C ASP A 137 1.85 2.18 -4.29
N GLN A 138 3.04 2.32 -4.87
CA GLN A 138 4.03 1.25 -4.94
C GLN A 138 4.62 0.90 -3.57
N PHE A 139 4.96 1.90 -2.75
CA PHE A 139 5.49 1.66 -1.40
C PHE A 139 4.47 0.95 -0.50
N VAL A 140 3.21 1.37 -0.56
CA VAL A 140 2.12 0.72 0.17
C VAL A 140 1.95 -0.72 -0.30
N ASN A 141 1.91 -0.96 -1.62
CA ASN A 141 1.79 -2.30 -2.17
C ASN A 141 2.95 -3.21 -1.77
N ARG A 142 4.18 -2.70 -1.80
CA ARG A 142 5.38 -3.43 -1.35
C ARG A 142 5.31 -3.77 0.13
N ALA A 143 4.92 -2.83 0.98
CA ALA A 143 4.76 -3.07 2.42
C ALA A 143 3.69 -4.11 2.71
N LEU A 144 2.55 -4.06 1.99
CA LEU A 144 1.51 -5.10 2.04
C LEU A 144 2.12 -6.45 1.66
N MET A 145 2.78 -6.55 0.51
CA MET A 145 3.36 -7.81 0.06
C MET A 145 4.39 -8.35 1.04
N ASN A 146 5.26 -7.52 1.60
CA ASN A 146 6.21 -7.95 2.64
C ASN A 146 5.51 -8.57 3.86
N GLU A 147 4.42 -7.98 4.35
CA GLU A 147 3.64 -8.55 5.44
C GLU A 147 2.95 -9.87 5.04
N TYR A 148 2.47 -9.96 3.80
CA TYR A 148 1.91 -11.21 3.25
C TYR A 148 2.98 -12.29 3.05
N TYR A 149 4.20 -11.95 2.63
CA TYR A 149 5.32 -12.89 2.46
C TYR A 149 5.86 -13.40 3.79
N GLN A 150 5.66 -12.70 4.91
CA GLN A 150 5.96 -13.27 6.23
C GLN A 150 5.07 -14.47 6.57
N ASN A 151 3.94 -14.64 5.87
CA ASN A 151 3.09 -15.82 5.97
C ASN A 151 2.68 -16.29 4.56
N PRO A 152 3.56 -17.00 3.85
CA PRO A 152 3.33 -17.39 2.45
C PRO A 152 2.04 -18.20 2.25
N ARG A 153 1.54 -18.88 3.29
CA ARG A 153 0.20 -19.52 3.25
C ARG A 153 -0.91 -18.53 2.92
N LYS A 154 -0.86 -17.29 3.43
CA LYS A 154 -1.88 -16.26 3.12
C LYS A 154 -1.91 -15.90 1.64
N ILE A 155 -0.76 -15.95 0.96
CA ILE A 155 -0.68 -15.71 -0.49
C ILE A 155 -1.47 -16.79 -1.23
N VAL A 156 -1.29 -18.05 -0.83
CA VAL A 156 -2.04 -19.18 -1.37
C VAL A 156 -3.55 -19.04 -1.09
N ASP A 157 -3.93 -18.65 0.14
CA ASP A 157 -5.33 -18.39 0.53
C ASP A 157 -5.98 -17.31 -0.34
N GLU A 158 -5.25 -16.24 -0.66
CA GLU A 158 -5.76 -15.19 -1.52
C GLU A 158 -5.82 -15.59 -3.00
N MET A 159 -4.83 -16.32 -3.51
CA MET A 159 -4.87 -16.90 -4.86
C MET A 159 -6.06 -17.85 -5.02
N GLU A 160 -6.31 -18.70 -4.03
CA GLU A 160 -7.49 -19.59 -4.01
C GLU A 160 -8.77 -18.78 -4.08
N LYS A 161 -8.96 -17.81 -3.17
CA LYS A 161 -10.16 -16.95 -3.18
C LYS A 161 -10.37 -16.29 -4.53
N TYR A 162 -9.29 -15.81 -5.15
CA TYR A 162 -9.37 -15.19 -6.47
C TYR A 162 -9.84 -16.19 -7.53
N LEU A 163 -9.18 -17.34 -7.64
CA LEU A 163 -9.53 -18.37 -8.62
C LEU A 163 -10.94 -18.90 -8.40
N VAL A 164 -11.34 -19.17 -7.16
CA VAL A 164 -12.70 -19.60 -6.80
C VAL A 164 -13.73 -18.53 -7.17
N SER A 165 -13.42 -17.25 -7.01
CA SER A 165 -14.34 -16.17 -7.39
C SER A 165 -14.56 -16.05 -8.90
N LEU A 166 -13.58 -16.49 -9.71
CA LEU A 166 -13.68 -16.49 -11.17
C LEU A 166 -14.29 -17.79 -11.71
N PHE A 167 -13.98 -18.92 -11.06
CA PHE A 167 -14.17 -20.24 -11.63
C PHE A 167 -14.91 -21.23 -10.72
N GLY A 168 -15.35 -20.81 -9.53
CA GLY A 168 -16.03 -21.65 -8.56
C GLY A 168 -15.15 -22.83 -8.09
N SER A 169 -15.74 -24.02 -8.03
CA SER A 169 -15.03 -25.24 -7.63
C SER A 169 -13.82 -25.57 -8.52
N MET A 170 -13.85 -25.19 -9.79
CA MET A 170 -12.70 -25.36 -10.69
C MET A 170 -11.49 -24.57 -10.21
N GLY A 171 -11.70 -23.37 -9.66
CA GLY A 171 -10.64 -22.55 -9.09
C GLY A 171 -9.97 -23.23 -7.90
N ASN A 172 -10.77 -23.87 -7.03
CA ASN A 172 -10.25 -24.63 -5.90
C ASN A 172 -9.43 -25.85 -6.37
N GLU A 173 -9.96 -26.61 -7.32
CA GLU A 173 -9.27 -27.80 -7.86
C GLU A 173 -7.93 -27.42 -8.52
N ILE A 174 -7.85 -26.27 -9.20
CA ILE A 174 -6.61 -25.78 -9.81
C ILE A 174 -5.58 -25.46 -8.73
N ILE A 175 -5.96 -24.71 -7.70
CA ILE A 175 -4.98 -24.29 -6.67
C ILE A 175 -4.50 -25.48 -5.85
N GLU A 176 -5.39 -26.40 -5.43
CA GLU A 176 -5.02 -27.60 -4.68
C GLU A 176 -4.06 -28.51 -5.48
N ASN A 177 -4.36 -28.73 -6.76
CA ASN A 177 -3.49 -29.53 -7.65
C ASN A 177 -2.14 -28.86 -7.93
N SER A 178 -2.09 -27.53 -7.96
CA SER A 178 -0.83 -26.80 -8.14
C SER A 178 0.01 -26.80 -6.86
N ILE A 179 -0.58 -26.53 -5.69
CA ILE A 179 0.13 -26.54 -4.40
C ILE A 179 0.69 -27.93 -4.11
N SER A 180 -0.10 -28.99 -4.31
CA SER A 180 0.31 -30.37 -4.00
C SER A 180 1.53 -30.85 -4.79
N LYS A 181 1.85 -30.20 -5.92
CA LYS A 181 3.07 -30.44 -6.69
C LYS A 181 4.31 -29.75 -6.11
N ILE A 182 4.12 -28.70 -5.33
CA ILE A 182 5.19 -27.91 -4.69
C ILE A 182 5.46 -28.44 -3.29
N CYS A 183 4.41 -28.57 -2.47
CA CYS A 183 4.53 -28.98 -1.08
C CYS A 183 3.41 -29.95 -0.68
N LYS A 184 3.73 -30.87 0.24
CA LYS A 184 2.75 -31.87 0.73
C LYS A 184 1.67 -31.26 1.62
N LEU A 185 2.02 -30.20 2.35
CA LEU A 185 1.14 -29.47 3.25
C LEU A 185 1.23 -27.99 2.89
N ARG A 186 0.07 -27.36 2.73
CA ARG A 186 -0.06 -25.92 2.43
C ARG A 186 0.65 -25.03 3.45
N ASP A 187 0.72 -25.46 4.71
CA ASP A 187 1.41 -24.76 5.79
C ASP A 187 2.93 -24.67 5.57
N ASN A 188 3.49 -25.53 4.71
CA ASN A 188 4.91 -25.55 4.37
C ASN A 188 5.22 -24.80 3.07
N PHE A 189 4.27 -24.01 2.55
CA PHE A 189 4.51 -23.23 1.34
C PHE A 189 5.53 -22.13 1.63
N GLU A 190 6.54 -22.00 0.78
CA GLU A 190 7.61 -21.01 0.89
C GLU A 190 7.43 -19.92 -0.16
N LYS A 191 7.87 -18.69 0.17
CA LYS A 191 7.75 -17.52 -0.72
C LYS A 191 8.42 -17.77 -2.07
N GLU A 192 9.55 -18.46 -2.05
CA GLU A 192 10.40 -18.76 -3.19
C GLU A 192 9.68 -19.61 -4.24
N SER A 193 8.63 -20.33 -3.83
CA SER A 193 7.82 -21.18 -4.69
C SER A 193 6.66 -20.46 -5.38
N ILE A 194 6.50 -19.15 -5.21
CA ILE A 194 5.35 -18.41 -5.77
C ILE A 194 5.35 -18.41 -7.29
N GLU A 195 6.50 -18.18 -7.93
CA GLU A 195 6.55 -18.18 -9.40
C GLU A 195 6.29 -19.58 -9.98
N GLU A 196 6.75 -20.62 -9.28
CA GLU A 196 6.42 -22.00 -9.62
C GLU A 196 4.91 -22.27 -9.48
N LEU A 197 4.29 -21.79 -8.39
CA LEU A 197 2.85 -21.92 -8.16
C LEU A 197 2.05 -21.25 -9.27
N VAL A 198 2.38 -20.00 -9.62
CA VAL A 198 1.70 -19.25 -10.68
C VAL A 198 1.85 -19.95 -12.04
N SER A 199 3.03 -20.49 -12.33
CA SER A 199 3.29 -21.26 -13.55
C SER A 199 2.45 -22.55 -13.63
N LEU A 200 2.31 -23.27 -12.51
CA LEU A 200 1.46 -24.47 -12.45
C LEU A 200 -0.03 -24.14 -12.60
N ILE A 201 -0.47 -22.99 -12.05
CA ILE A 201 -1.82 -22.47 -12.24
C ILE A 201 -2.06 -22.14 -13.72
N GLU A 202 -1.10 -21.49 -14.39
CA GLU A 202 -1.22 -21.13 -15.82
C GLU A 202 -1.37 -22.38 -16.70
N ILE A 203 -0.54 -23.40 -16.48
CA ILE A 203 -0.64 -24.68 -17.19
C ILE A 203 -2.01 -25.33 -16.96
N SER A 204 -2.50 -25.30 -15.72
CA SER A 204 -3.77 -25.92 -15.36
C SER A 204 -4.96 -25.16 -15.96
N LEU A 205 -4.94 -23.83 -15.93
CA LEU A 205 -5.94 -22.97 -16.56
C LEU A 205 -5.92 -23.13 -18.09
N GLY A 206 -4.75 -23.13 -18.73
CA GLY A 206 -4.61 -23.26 -20.18
C GLY A 206 -5.16 -24.57 -20.75
N ARG A 207 -5.37 -25.60 -19.91
CA ARG A 207 -6.05 -26.85 -20.28
C ARG A 207 -7.58 -26.77 -20.16
N LYS A 208 -8.10 -25.83 -19.37
CA LYS A 208 -9.55 -25.70 -19.08
C LYS A 208 -10.19 -24.49 -19.77
N ILE A 209 -9.41 -23.45 -20.09
CA ILE A 209 -9.85 -22.21 -20.74
C ILE A 209 -8.92 -21.81 -21.89
N ASN A 210 -9.24 -20.72 -22.60
CA ASN A 210 -8.37 -20.20 -23.66
C ASN A 210 -6.99 -19.82 -23.09
N PRO A 211 -5.87 -20.27 -23.70
CA PRO A 211 -4.51 -19.94 -23.25
C PRO A 211 -4.23 -18.45 -23.08
N SER A 212 -4.78 -17.58 -23.94
CA SER A 212 -4.58 -16.14 -23.80
C SER A 212 -5.26 -15.58 -22.55
N GLN A 213 -6.45 -16.10 -22.20
CA GLN A 213 -7.15 -15.73 -20.98
C GLN A 213 -6.45 -16.26 -19.73
N ALA A 214 -5.93 -17.49 -19.79
CA ALA A 214 -5.13 -18.07 -18.72
C ALA A 214 -3.89 -17.19 -18.45
N SER A 215 -3.18 -16.79 -19.50
CA SER A 215 -1.98 -15.95 -19.39
C SER A 215 -2.28 -14.56 -18.83
N ILE A 216 -3.39 -13.92 -19.22
CA ILE A 216 -3.81 -12.63 -18.64
C ILE A 216 -4.07 -12.76 -17.12
N ILE A 217 -4.75 -13.82 -16.72
CA ILE A 217 -5.09 -14.05 -15.30
C ILE A 217 -3.84 -14.35 -14.48
N THR A 218 -2.93 -15.18 -14.99
CA THR A 218 -1.70 -15.51 -14.26
C THR A 218 -0.69 -14.36 -14.30
N GLN A 219 -0.70 -13.52 -15.33
CA GLN A 219 0.08 -12.28 -15.32
C GLN A 219 -0.37 -11.35 -14.18
N GLN A 220 -1.68 -11.22 -13.94
CA GLN A 220 -2.17 -10.46 -12.78
C GLN A 220 -1.69 -11.07 -11.46
N LEU A 221 -1.65 -12.40 -11.35
CA LEU A 221 -1.09 -13.06 -10.16
C LEU A 221 0.39 -12.76 -10.00
N ARG A 222 1.19 -12.81 -11.08
CA ARG A 222 2.62 -12.46 -11.05
C ARG A 222 2.84 -11.00 -10.65
N ASP A 223 2.15 -10.08 -11.31
CA ASP A 223 2.26 -8.65 -11.02
C ASP A 223 1.93 -8.34 -9.56
N THR A 224 1.11 -9.18 -8.93
CA THR A 224 0.70 -8.98 -7.55
C THR A 224 1.52 -9.79 -6.53
N PHE A 225 2.05 -10.96 -6.86
CA PHE A 225 2.70 -11.85 -5.88
C PHE A 225 4.09 -12.35 -6.25
N SER A 226 4.53 -12.20 -7.50
CA SER A 226 5.88 -12.58 -7.96
C SER A 226 6.73 -11.31 -8.14
N GLN A 227 7.32 -10.79 -7.07
CA GLN A 227 8.38 -9.78 -7.12
C GLN A 227 9.55 -10.17 -6.23
#